data_AF-A0A9P7EQV6-F1
#
_entry.id   AF-A0A9P7EQV6-F1
#
_cell.length_a   1.000
_cell.length_b   1.000
_cell.length_c   1.000
_cell.angle_alpha   90.00
_cell.angle_beta   90.00
_cell.angle_gamma   90.00
#
_symmetry.space_group_name_H-M   'P 1'
#
loop_
_entity.id
_entity.type
_entity.pdbx_description
1 polymer ?
#
loop_
_entity_poly.entity_id
_entity_poly.type
_entity_poly.pdbx_seq_one_letter_code
_entity_poly.pdbx_strand_id
1 'polypeptide(L)'
;MFAAMESAGLEEIDGKSDERPIHLAGTTWEMFELFLEHTFGRACAGQYTLEELSNFLHFCDMYQCSHMRKFVVSCIQSTQYHFHPAQLINLAIQYNTGAIFPFTFKQLVNTPITQLTAQHWQLLGNNVFTSLVYVQAALEEHRRIVAAEEPKILIHTSDCQDPVGCNKDWHAIWWNGMAHFLLDGRNPQPYCEAVKHFKDLQFGRVSGGCKELMFKIIEQGAAFNHAEQFVEEACDRLAEKLISDSSL
;
A
#
# COMPACT_ATOMS: atom_id res chain seq x y z
N MET A 1 32.14 3.07 59.32
CA MET A 1 33.44 3.70 59.05
C MET A 1 33.35 4.23 57.62
N PHE A 2 33.06 5.54 57.49
CA PHE A 2 32.95 6.38 56.26
C PHE A 2 31.91 5.92 55.21
N ALA A 3 30.75 6.54 54.98
CA ALA A 3 30.33 7.94 55.13
C ALA A 3 31.38 8.94 54.62
N ALA A 4 31.91 8.69 53.41
CA ALA A 4 32.72 9.63 52.66
C ALA A 4 32.82 9.21 51.18
N MET A 5 31.72 9.20 50.43
CA MET A 5 31.75 9.21 48.95
C MET A 5 30.66 10.11 48.33
N GLU A 6 30.04 11.00 49.12
CA GLU A 6 28.98 11.90 48.63
C GLU A 6 29.50 13.23 48.07
N SER A 7 30.81 13.36 47.82
CA SER A 7 31.42 14.60 47.32
C SER A 7 32.11 14.47 45.96
N ALA A 8 31.85 13.40 45.21
CA ALA A 8 32.11 13.38 43.79
C ALA A 8 30.74 13.38 43.12
N GLY A 9 30.43 14.39 42.31
CA GLY A 9 29.24 14.43 41.45
C GLY A 9 29.30 13.35 40.37
N LEU A 10 29.43 12.10 40.79
CA LEU A 10 29.23 10.90 39.99
C LEU A 10 27.74 10.63 40.08
N GLU A 11 27.05 10.81 38.94
CA GLU A 11 25.66 10.39 38.80
C GLU A 11 25.52 8.97 39.36
N GLU A 12 24.58 8.79 40.30
CA GLU A 12 24.30 7.48 40.86
C GLU A 12 23.85 6.56 39.73
N ILE A 13 24.60 5.47 39.55
CA ILE A 13 24.39 4.52 38.46
C ILE A 13 23.27 3.54 38.87
N ASP A 14 22.14 3.58 38.15
CA ASP A 14 21.03 2.62 38.24
C ASP A 14 21.47 1.17 37.97
N GLY A 15 20.72 0.19 38.48
CA GLY A 15 20.88 -1.24 38.13
C GLY A 15 21.94 -2.00 38.91
N LYS A 16 22.31 -1.54 40.11
CA LYS A 16 23.34 -2.20 40.95
C LYS A 16 22.79 -3.15 42.02
N SER A 17 21.51 -3.04 42.39
CA SER A 17 20.85 -3.92 43.35
C SER A 17 19.33 -3.87 43.21
N ASP A 18 18.62 -4.74 43.92
CA ASP A 18 17.15 -4.77 43.91
C ASP A 18 16.53 -3.48 44.51
N GLU A 19 17.25 -2.82 45.42
CA GLU A 19 16.87 -1.51 45.99
C GLU A 19 17.15 -0.34 45.04
N ARG A 20 17.85 -0.58 43.92
CA ARG A 20 18.19 0.39 42.88
C ARG A 20 17.99 -0.23 41.48
N PRO A 21 16.74 -0.57 41.11
CA PRO A 21 16.45 -1.21 39.85
C PRO A 21 16.69 -0.26 38.68
N ILE A 22 16.79 -0.83 37.47
CA ILE A 22 16.82 -0.02 36.24
C ILE A 22 15.40 0.47 35.98
N HIS A 23 15.21 1.79 35.99
CA HIS A 23 13.92 2.39 35.67
C HIS A 23 13.79 2.66 34.17
N LEU A 24 12.92 1.90 33.51
CA LEU A 24 12.59 2.07 32.09
C LEU A 24 11.51 3.14 31.91
N ALA A 25 11.91 4.41 31.94
CA ALA A 25 10.99 5.52 31.74
C ALA A 25 10.28 5.43 30.37
N GLY A 26 8.95 5.61 30.35
CA GLY A 26 8.16 5.58 29.12
C GLY A 26 7.82 4.19 28.58
N THR A 27 8.21 3.11 29.29
CA THR A 27 7.83 1.74 28.95
C THR A 27 6.75 1.25 29.91
N THR A 28 5.62 0.76 29.40
CA THR A 28 4.59 0.14 30.24
C THR A 28 4.99 -1.28 30.64
N TRP A 29 4.40 -1.78 31.73
CA TRP A 29 4.61 -3.15 32.18
C TRP A 29 4.24 -4.16 31.08
N GLU A 30 3.10 -3.96 30.42
CA GLU A 30 2.60 -4.82 29.35
C GLU A 30 3.56 -4.88 28.16
N MET A 31 4.16 -3.74 27.80
CA MET A 31 5.15 -3.66 26.73
C MET A 31 6.42 -4.43 27.09
N PHE A 32 6.90 -4.30 28.33
CA PHE A 32 8.10 -5.00 28.77
C PHE A 32 7.88 -6.52 28.88
N GLU A 33 6.73 -6.95 29.40
CA GLU A 33 6.35 -8.37 29.42
C GLU A 33 6.30 -8.95 28.00
N LEU A 34 5.66 -8.25 27.07
CA LEU A 34 5.63 -8.68 25.68
C LEU A 34 7.03 -8.75 25.03
N PHE A 35 7.93 -7.82 25.38
CA PHE A 35 9.32 -7.88 24.96
C PHE A 35 10.02 -9.14 25.50
N LEU A 36 9.82 -9.47 26.78
CA LEU A 36 10.38 -10.67 27.40
C LEU A 36 9.79 -11.94 26.78
N GLU A 37 8.48 -11.99 26.54
CA GLU A 37 7.79 -13.11 25.89
C GLU A 37 8.34 -13.38 24.49
N HIS A 38 8.60 -12.33 23.71
CA HIS A 38 9.19 -12.51 22.38
C HIS A 38 10.68 -12.89 22.44
N THR A 39 11.44 -12.30 23.37
CA THR A 39 12.90 -12.53 23.45
C THR A 39 13.26 -13.87 24.06
N PHE A 40 12.49 -14.33 25.06
CA PHE A 40 12.80 -15.51 25.86
C PHE A 40 11.70 -16.58 25.86
N GLY A 41 10.48 -16.24 25.42
CA GLY A 41 9.33 -17.15 25.35
C GLY A 41 9.06 -17.70 23.95
N ARG A 42 7.93 -18.42 23.81
CA ARG A 42 7.33 -18.69 22.49
C ARG A 42 6.50 -17.47 22.13
N ALA A 43 6.88 -16.74 21.09
CA ALA A 43 6.11 -15.61 20.57
C ALA A 43 4.63 -15.97 20.48
N CYS A 44 3.79 -15.31 21.28
CA CYS A 44 2.34 -15.43 21.17
C CYS A 44 1.92 -14.80 19.86
N ALA A 45 1.38 -15.60 18.93
CA ALA A 45 0.75 -15.13 17.71
C ALA A 45 -0.63 -14.48 18.02
N GLY A 46 -0.63 -13.50 18.93
CA GLY A 46 -1.80 -12.73 19.32
C GLY A 46 -2.19 -11.73 18.25
N GLN A 47 -3.47 -11.35 18.22
CA GLN A 47 -3.93 -10.21 17.44
C GLN A 47 -3.54 -8.93 18.18
N TYR A 48 -2.51 -8.25 17.70
CA TYR A 48 -2.10 -6.95 18.24
C TYR A 48 -3.00 -5.84 17.70
N THR A 49 -3.36 -4.91 18.57
CA THR A 49 -3.95 -3.63 18.21
C THR A 49 -2.91 -2.71 17.57
N LEU A 50 -3.37 -1.69 16.85
CA LEU A 50 -2.46 -0.70 16.26
C LEU A 50 -1.67 0.07 17.32
N GLU A 51 -2.28 0.35 18.47
CA GLU A 51 -1.65 1.05 19.59
C GLU A 51 -0.51 0.22 20.18
N GLU A 52 -0.73 -1.08 20.40
CA GLU A 52 0.32 -2.00 20.84
C GLU A 52 1.46 -2.07 19.83
N LEU A 53 1.17 -2.21 18.53
CA LEU A 53 2.21 -2.24 17.48
C LEU A 53 3.01 -0.92 17.42
N SER A 54 2.34 0.22 17.60
CA SER A 54 3.00 1.54 17.70
C SER A 54 3.91 1.62 18.93
N ASN A 55 3.42 1.22 20.10
CA ASN A 55 4.20 1.19 21.34
C ASN A 55 5.42 0.26 21.22
N PHE A 56 5.27 -0.87 20.53
CA PHE A 56 6.37 -1.77 20.22
C PHE A 56 7.44 -1.13 19.36
N LEU A 57 7.05 -0.44 18.28
CA LEU A 57 8.01 0.24 17.42
C LEU A 57 8.73 1.35 18.19
N HIS A 58 8.00 2.12 19.01
CA HIS A 58 8.59 3.13 19.88
C HIS A 58 9.61 2.52 20.84
N PHE A 59 9.27 1.41 21.50
CA PHE A 59 10.19 0.68 22.37
C PHE A 59 11.42 0.18 21.60
N CYS A 60 11.22 -0.40 20.41
CA CYS A 60 12.32 -0.90 19.59
C CYS A 60 13.29 0.21 19.18
N ASP A 61 12.78 1.41 18.91
CA ASP A 61 13.60 2.57 18.53
C ASP A 61 14.34 3.13 19.75
N MET A 62 13.65 3.21 20.90
CA MET A 62 14.24 3.67 22.15
C MET A 62 15.40 2.80 22.61
N TYR A 63 15.25 1.48 22.52
CA TYR A 63 16.26 0.50 22.98
C TYR A 63 17.05 -0.17 21.85
N GLN A 64 16.92 0.34 20.61
CA GLN A 64 17.66 -0.13 19.42
C GLN A 64 17.53 -1.65 19.15
N CYS A 65 16.36 -2.22 19.41
CA CYS A 65 16.09 -3.64 19.26
C CYS A 65 15.71 -4.01 17.82
N SER A 66 16.72 -4.07 16.93
CA SER A 66 16.52 -4.29 15.48
C SER A 66 15.82 -5.61 15.12
N HIS A 67 16.05 -6.69 15.88
CA HIS A 67 15.38 -7.98 15.65
C HIS A 67 13.88 -7.91 15.95
N MET A 68 13.53 -7.32 17.10
CA MET A 68 12.15 -7.09 17.51
C MET A 68 11.42 -6.18 16.52
N ARG A 69 12.08 -5.11 16.06
CA ARG A 69 11.53 -4.21 15.04
C ARG A 69 11.13 -4.95 13.77
N LYS A 70 11.99 -5.87 13.29
CA LYS A 70 11.68 -6.71 12.13
C LYS A 70 10.48 -7.61 12.37
N PHE A 71 10.37 -8.21 13.56
CA PHE A 71 9.20 -9.00 13.95
C PHE A 71 7.92 -8.16 13.92
N VAL A 72 7.93 -6.98 14.54
CA VAL A 72 6.75 -6.08 14.58
C VAL A 72 6.32 -5.66 13.19
N VAL A 73 7.29 -5.30 12.32
CA VAL A 73 7.01 -5.00 10.91
C VAL A 73 6.37 -6.20 10.20
N SER A 74 6.86 -7.42 10.45
CA SER A 74 6.26 -8.63 9.86
C SER A 74 4.84 -8.89 10.38
N CYS A 75 4.58 -8.60 11.66
CA CYS A 75 3.24 -8.68 12.23
C CYS A 75 2.30 -7.69 11.54
N ILE A 76 2.71 -6.43 11.39
CA ILE A 76 1.93 -5.40 10.67
C ILE A 76 1.63 -5.85 9.24
N GLN A 77 2.63 -6.36 8.51
CA GLN A 77 2.43 -6.86 7.15
C GLN A 77 1.44 -8.03 7.09
N SER A 78 1.44 -8.91 8.10
CA SER A 78 0.52 -10.05 8.16
C SER A 78 -0.92 -9.66 8.53
N THR A 79 -1.12 -8.55 9.25
CA THR A 79 -2.42 -8.09 9.77
C THR A 79 -2.89 -6.77 9.15
N GLN A 80 -2.21 -6.29 8.10
CA GLN A 80 -2.45 -4.97 7.49
C GLN A 80 -3.90 -4.72 7.05
N TYR A 81 -4.64 -5.76 6.65
CA TYR A 81 -6.04 -5.63 6.23
C TYR A 81 -7.00 -5.30 7.39
N HIS A 82 -6.55 -5.41 8.65
CA HIS A 82 -7.35 -5.02 9.82
C HIS A 82 -7.28 -3.52 10.11
N PHE A 83 -6.33 -2.80 9.52
CA PHE A 83 -6.08 -1.39 9.80
C PHE A 83 -6.43 -0.52 8.60
N HIS A 84 -6.81 0.72 8.86
CA HIS A 84 -7.04 1.66 7.78
C HIS A 84 -5.69 2.10 7.16
N PRO A 85 -5.56 2.21 5.83
CA PRO A 85 -4.29 2.56 5.18
C PRO A 85 -3.66 3.86 5.70
N ALA A 86 -4.47 4.87 6.02
CA ALA A 86 -3.99 6.12 6.60
C ALA A 86 -3.24 5.94 7.94
N GLN A 87 -3.69 5.00 8.78
CA GLN A 87 -3.04 4.71 10.05
C GLN A 87 -1.68 4.04 9.84
N LEU A 88 -1.63 3.09 8.92
CA LEU A 88 -0.41 2.37 8.57
C LEU A 88 0.62 3.28 7.90
N ILE A 89 0.20 4.22 7.05
CA ILE A 89 1.10 5.24 6.48
C ILE A 89 1.68 6.12 7.58
N ASN A 90 0.84 6.63 8.49
CA ASN A 90 1.33 7.47 9.58
C ASN A 90 2.36 6.72 10.43
N LEU A 91 2.08 5.46 10.77
CA LEU A 91 2.99 4.60 11.50
C LEU A 91 4.29 4.36 10.71
N ALA A 92 4.21 4.13 9.39
CA ALA A 92 5.37 3.93 8.55
C ALA A 92 6.28 5.16 8.46
N ILE A 93 5.70 6.36 8.42
CA ILE A 93 6.44 7.63 8.45
C ILE A 93 7.04 7.85 9.83
N GLN A 94 6.23 7.72 10.89
CA GLN A 94 6.62 8.01 12.28
C GLN A 94 7.81 7.16 12.72
N TYR A 95 7.82 5.88 12.37
CA TYR A 95 8.88 4.96 12.78
C TYR A 95 9.86 4.65 11.65
N ASN A 96 9.82 5.34 10.50
CA ASN A 96 10.72 5.09 9.38
C ASN A 96 10.74 3.63 8.89
N THR A 97 9.58 3.01 8.71
CA THR A 97 9.45 1.61 8.23
C THR A 97 9.03 1.56 6.77
N GLY A 98 9.99 1.78 5.87
CA GLY A 98 9.77 1.80 4.41
C GLY A 98 9.12 0.53 3.84
N ALA A 99 9.32 -0.63 4.46
CA ALA A 99 8.73 -1.89 4.00
C ALA A 99 7.19 -1.95 4.03
N ILE A 100 6.54 -1.10 4.83
CA ILE A 100 5.06 -1.06 4.95
C ILE A 100 4.47 -0.05 3.96
N PHE A 101 5.22 0.99 3.60
CA PHE A 101 4.70 2.15 2.90
C PHE A 101 4.19 1.84 1.48
N PRO A 102 4.92 1.12 0.60
CA PRO A 102 4.48 0.89 -0.78
C PRO A 102 3.14 0.20 -0.92
N PHE A 103 2.97 -0.89 -0.18
CA PHE A 103 1.74 -1.65 -0.22
C PHE A 103 0.57 -0.84 0.35
N THR A 104 0.78 -0.17 1.48
CA THR A 104 -0.25 0.63 2.15
C THR A 104 -0.68 1.82 1.28
N PHE A 105 0.26 2.49 0.62
CA PHE A 105 -0.05 3.58 -0.29
C PHE A 105 -0.86 3.09 -1.50
N LYS A 106 -0.52 1.94 -2.08
CA LYS A 106 -1.32 1.31 -3.15
C LYS A 106 -2.75 1.02 -2.68
N GLN A 107 -2.96 0.56 -1.44
CA GLN A 107 -4.32 0.41 -0.88
C GLN A 107 -5.04 1.74 -0.72
N LEU A 108 -4.34 2.77 -0.25
CA LEU A 108 -4.91 4.11 -0.09
C LEU A 108 -5.35 4.70 -1.43
N VAL A 109 -4.57 4.52 -2.49
CA VAL A 109 -4.90 4.98 -3.85
C VAL A 109 -6.21 4.35 -4.35
N ASN A 110 -6.52 3.12 -3.94
CA ASN A 110 -7.78 2.46 -4.27
C ASN A 110 -8.96 2.84 -3.36
N THR A 111 -8.71 3.59 -2.28
CA THR A 111 -9.75 4.04 -1.34
C THR A 111 -10.38 5.34 -1.86
N PRO A 112 -11.71 5.42 -2.07
CA PRO A 112 -12.35 6.65 -2.49
C PRO A 112 -12.09 7.79 -1.51
N ILE A 113 -11.72 9.00 -2.00
CA ILE A 113 -11.52 10.18 -1.15
C ILE A 113 -12.74 10.48 -0.28
N THR A 114 -13.94 10.19 -0.79
CA THR A 114 -15.21 10.37 -0.05
C THR A 114 -15.34 9.50 1.19
N GLN A 115 -14.53 8.43 1.32
CA GLN A 115 -14.48 7.56 2.49
C GLN A 115 -13.40 8.01 3.50
N LEU A 116 -12.60 9.02 3.19
CA LEU A 116 -11.60 9.57 4.10
C LEU A 116 -12.23 10.57 5.06
N THR A 117 -12.00 10.36 6.36
CA THR A 117 -12.46 11.27 7.42
C THR A 117 -11.43 12.38 7.66
N ALA A 118 -11.83 13.42 8.39
CA ALA A 118 -10.89 14.46 8.83
C ALA A 118 -9.72 13.89 9.67
N GLN A 119 -9.97 12.83 10.45
CA GLN A 119 -8.92 12.14 11.21
C GLN A 119 -7.93 11.43 10.29
N HIS A 120 -8.40 10.76 9.22
CA HIS A 120 -7.52 10.15 8.23
C HIS A 120 -6.66 11.21 7.54
N TRP A 121 -7.24 12.37 7.22
CA TRP A 121 -6.51 13.47 6.61
C TRP A 121 -5.38 14.00 7.52
N GLN A 122 -5.67 14.16 8.81
CA GLN A 122 -4.66 14.56 9.81
C GLN A 122 -3.50 13.56 9.90
N LEU A 123 -3.80 12.26 9.86
CA LEU A 123 -2.78 11.19 9.90
C LEU A 123 -1.90 11.16 8.64
N LEU A 124 -2.48 11.38 7.46
CA LEU A 124 -1.74 11.37 6.20
C LEU A 124 -0.81 12.59 6.06
N GLY A 125 -1.25 13.73 6.59
CA GLY A 125 -0.61 15.02 6.36
C GLY A 125 -0.69 15.49 4.90
N ASN A 126 -0.23 16.73 4.67
CA ASN A 126 -0.40 17.39 3.37
C ASN A 126 0.34 16.67 2.24
N ASN A 127 1.59 16.21 2.46
CA ASN A 127 2.40 15.59 1.41
C ASN A 127 1.76 14.33 0.84
N VAL A 128 1.31 13.42 1.71
CA VAL A 128 0.68 12.16 1.27
C VAL A 128 -0.68 12.44 0.67
N PHE A 129 -1.49 13.31 1.29
CA PHE A 129 -2.83 13.61 0.79
C PHE A 129 -2.81 14.29 -0.58
N THR A 130 -1.96 15.30 -0.78
CA THR A 130 -1.80 15.96 -2.08
C THR A 130 -1.41 14.95 -3.16
N SER A 131 -0.46 14.06 -2.85
CA SER A 131 -0.02 13.05 -3.81
C SER A 131 -1.09 12.00 -4.10
N LEU A 132 -1.88 11.59 -3.10
CA LEU A 132 -3.04 10.74 -3.28
C LEU A 132 -4.03 11.35 -4.27
N VAL A 133 -4.37 12.64 -4.11
CA VAL A 133 -5.31 13.34 -4.99
C VAL A 133 -4.78 13.40 -6.42
N TYR A 134 -3.50 13.74 -6.62
CA TYR A 134 -2.90 13.75 -7.95
C TYR A 134 -2.89 12.36 -8.59
N VAL A 135 -2.56 11.33 -7.82
CA VAL A 135 -2.55 9.95 -8.32
C VAL A 135 -3.94 9.48 -8.71
N GLN A 136 -4.94 9.73 -7.87
CA GLN A 136 -6.30 9.33 -8.22
C GLN A 136 -6.84 10.10 -9.43
N ALA A 137 -6.56 11.40 -9.54
CA ALA A 137 -6.95 12.20 -10.71
C ALA A 137 -6.31 11.69 -12.00
N ALA A 138 -4.99 11.42 -11.97
CA ALA A 138 -4.27 10.87 -13.12
C ALA A 138 -4.77 9.49 -13.52
N LEU A 139 -5.06 8.61 -12.54
CA LEU A 139 -5.63 7.28 -12.81
C LEU A 139 -7.03 7.39 -13.42
N GLU A 140 -7.85 8.32 -12.94
CA GLU A 140 -9.19 8.53 -13.49
C GLU A 140 -9.13 9.06 -14.93
N GLU A 141 -8.24 10.02 -15.20
CA GLU A 141 -8.01 10.52 -16.56
C GLU A 141 -7.52 9.41 -17.49
N HIS A 142 -6.56 8.60 -17.05
CA HIS A 142 -6.07 7.47 -17.81
C HIS A 142 -7.17 6.44 -18.11
N ARG A 143 -8.03 6.14 -17.13
CA ARG A 143 -9.19 5.25 -17.35
C ARG A 143 -10.14 5.80 -18.41
N ARG A 144 -10.37 7.12 -18.45
CA ARG A 144 -11.18 7.77 -19.49
C ARG A 144 -10.54 7.66 -20.87
N ILE A 145 -9.22 7.82 -20.96
CA ILE A 145 -8.48 7.63 -22.22
C ILE A 145 -8.62 6.20 -22.69
N VAL A 146 -8.33 5.20 -21.84
CA VAL A 146 -8.44 3.78 -22.20
C VAL A 146 -9.87 3.40 -22.59
N ALA A 147 -10.87 3.94 -21.88
CA ALA A 147 -12.27 3.73 -22.22
C ALA A 147 -12.64 4.31 -23.60
N ALA A 148 -12.11 5.47 -23.96
CA ALA A 148 -12.37 6.14 -25.23
C ALA A 148 -11.54 5.59 -26.41
N GLU A 149 -10.34 5.08 -26.15
CA GLU A 149 -9.39 4.63 -27.17
C GLU A 149 -9.35 3.10 -27.27
N GLU A 150 -10.20 2.54 -28.12
CA GLU A 150 -10.14 1.11 -28.39
C GLU A 150 -8.84 0.68 -29.10
N PRO A 151 -8.32 -0.52 -28.82
CA PRO A 151 -7.29 -1.15 -29.63
C PRO A 151 -7.74 -1.25 -31.10
N LYS A 152 -6.88 -0.80 -32.02
CA LYS A 152 -7.15 -0.87 -33.46
C LYS A 152 -6.41 -2.03 -34.10
N ILE A 153 -7.12 -2.89 -34.81
CA ILE A 153 -6.51 -3.85 -35.73
C ILE A 153 -6.28 -3.19 -37.08
N LEU A 154 -5.02 -3.10 -37.50
CA LEU A 154 -4.65 -2.54 -38.81
C LEU A 154 -4.84 -3.55 -39.95
N ILE A 155 -4.73 -4.84 -39.63
CA ILE A 155 -4.83 -5.96 -40.57
C ILE A 155 -5.77 -6.99 -39.97
N HIS A 156 -6.85 -7.28 -40.69
CA HIS A 156 -7.79 -8.35 -40.32
C HIS A 156 -7.19 -9.71 -40.68
N THR A 157 -7.55 -10.73 -39.90
CA THR A 157 -7.13 -12.11 -40.18
C THR A 157 -7.86 -12.68 -41.40
N SER A 158 -7.29 -13.73 -42.01
CA SER A 158 -7.84 -14.32 -43.24
C SER A 158 -9.22 -14.96 -43.09
N ASP A 159 -9.64 -15.26 -41.87
CA ASP A 159 -10.98 -15.77 -41.53
C ASP A 159 -12.03 -14.65 -41.41
N CYS A 160 -11.64 -13.37 -41.44
CA CYS A 160 -12.57 -12.25 -41.40
C CYS A 160 -13.20 -11.99 -42.77
N GLN A 161 -14.51 -12.27 -42.88
CA GLN A 161 -15.26 -12.09 -44.14
C GLN A 161 -15.87 -10.67 -44.27
N ASP A 162 -16.04 -9.95 -43.17
CA ASP A 162 -16.61 -8.59 -43.14
C ASP A 162 -15.77 -7.67 -42.22
N PRO A 163 -14.64 -7.11 -42.73
CA PRO A 163 -13.77 -6.22 -41.96
C PRO A 163 -14.49 -4.98 -41.40
N VAL A 164 -15.48 -4.46 -42.14
CA VAL A 164 -16.24 -3.27 -41.74
C VAL A 164 -17.19 -3.61 -40.59
N GLY A 165 -17.91 -4.72 -40.69
CA GLY A 165 -18.76 -5.22 -39.62
C GLY A 165 -17.97 -5.62 -38.38
N CYS A 166 -16.83 -6.27 -38.55
CA CYS A 166 -15.92 -6.63 -37.45
C CYS A 166 -15.47 -5.39 -36.67
N ASN A 167 -15.03 -4.33 -37.35
CA ASN A 167 -14.62 -3.08 -36.69
C ASN A 167 -15.79 -2.39 -35.98
N LYS A 168 -16.98 -2.37 -36.59
CA LYS A 168 -18.18 -1.76 -35.97
C LYS A 168 -18.60 -2.51 -34.70
N ASP A 169 -18.64 -3.83 -34.76
CA ASP A 169 -19.01 -4.65 -33.62
C ASP A 169 -17.95 -4.52 -32.52
N TRP A 170 -16.66 -4.54 -32.87
CA TRP A 170 -15.57 -4.30 -31.91
C TRP A 170 -15.72 -2.97 -31.18
N HIS A 171 -15.91 -1.87 -31.92
CA HIS A 171 -16.13 -0.55 -31.32
C HIS A 171 -17.34 -0.55 -30.38
N ALA A 172 -18.45 -1.14 -30.81
CA ALA A 172 -19.66 -1.24 -30.00
C ALA A 172 -19.43 -2.08 -28.72
N ILE A 173 -18.69 -3.19 -28.81
CA ILE A 173 -18.41 -4.06 -27.67
C ILE A 173 -17.42 -3.39 -26.72
N TRP A 174 -16.40 -2.71 -27.23
CA TRP A 174 -15.45 -1.95 -26.42
C TRP A 174 -16.18 -0.90 -25.60
N TRP A 175 -17.02 -0.08 -26.25
CA TRP A 175 -17.76 0.98 -25.58
C TRP A 175 -18.82 0.44 -24.61
N ASN A 176 -19.60 -0.56 -25.00
CA ASN A 176 -20.65 -1.12 -24.15
C ASN A 176 -20.13 -2.10 -23.08
N GLY A 177 -18.89 -2.56 -23.21
CA GLY A 177 -18.25 -3.53 -22.32
C GLY A 177 -17.11 -2.89 -21.54
N MET A 178 -15.93 -2.80 -22.15
CA MET A 178 -14.71 -2.32 -21.48
C MET A 178 -14.86 -0.90 -20.93
N ALA A 179 -15.31 0.04 -21.75
CA ALA A 179 -15.48 1.43 -21.32
C ALA A 179 -16.48 1.53 -20.17
N HIS A 180 -17.58 0.78 -20.21
CA HIS A 180 -18.54 0.71 -19.12
C HIS A 180 -17.92 0.13 -17.84
N PHE A 181 -17.13 -0.94 -17.91
CA PHE A 181 -16.45 -1.51 -16.74
C PHE A 181 -15.48 -0.51 -16.09
N LEU A 182 -14.77 0.30 -16.90
CA LEU A 182 -13.81 1.27 -16.40
C LEU A 182 -14.46 2.55 -15.86
N LEU A 183 -15.59 2.96 -16.43
CA LEU A 183 -16.24 4.25 -16.16
C LEU A 183 -17.49 4.14 -15.27
N ASP A 184 -17.85 2.95 -14.80
CA ASP A 184 -18.98 2.79 -13.88
C ASP A 184 -18.76 3.63 -12.62
N GLY A 185 -19.59 4.67 -12.44
CA GLY A 185 -19.48 5.57 -11.29
C GLY A 185 -19.85 4.95 -9.95
N ARG A 186 -20.48 3.76 -9.95
CA ARG A 186 -20.82 3.01 -8.72
C ARG A 186 -19.74 2.00 -8.35
N ASN A 187 -19.17 1.33 -9.35
CA ASN A 187 -18.20 0.26 -9.14
C ASN A 187 -17.20 0.17 -10.30
N PRO A 188 -16.29 1.15 -10.44
CA PRO A 188 -15.31 1.12 -11.51
C PRO A 188 -14.36 -0.06 -11.30
N GLN A 189 -14.26 -0.93 -12.30
CA GLN A 189 -13.43 -2.12 -12.23
C GLN A 189 -11.95 -1.78 -12.40
N PRO A 190 -11.04 -2.37 -11.60
CA PRO A 190 -9.62 -2.39 -11.92
C PRO A 190 -9.38 -3.01 -13.30
N TYR A 191 -8.31 -2.59 -13.99
CA TYR A 191 -8.02 -3.06 -15.35
C TYR A 191 -7.99 -4.60 -15.47
N CYS A 192 -7.35 -5.29 -14.52
CA CYS A 192 -7.26 -6.74 -14.54
C CYS A 192 -8.63 -7.44 -14.47
N GLU A 193 -9.56 -6.94 -13.64
CA GLU A 193 -10.92 -7.47 -13.54
C GLU A 193 -11.79 -7.05 -14.72
N ALA A 194 -11.65 -5.81 -15.20
CA ALA A 194 -12.33 -5.33 -16.40
C ALA A 194 -12.00 -6.21 -17.62
N VAL A 195 -10.72 -6.56 -17.80
CA VAL A 195 -10.28 -7.45 -18.89
C VAL A 195 -10.85 -8.86 -18.75
N LYS A 196 -10.93 -9.41 -17.54
CA LYS A 196 -11.54 -10.73 -17.31
C LYS A 196 -13.01 -10.71 -17.72
N HIS A 197 -13.80 -9.77 -17.22
CA HIS A 197 -15.21 -9.64 -17.56
C HIS A 197 -15.44 -9.35 -19.05
N PHE A 198 -14.54 -8.57 -19.65
CA PHE A 198 -14.60 -8.25 -21.07
C PHE A 198 -14.40 -9.50 -21.96
N LYS A 199 -13.53 -10.44 -21.56
CA LYS A 199 -13.30 -11.70 -22.29
C LYS A 199 -14.56 -12.58 -22.42
N ASP A 200 -15.45 -12.48 -21.45
CA ASP A 200 -16.68 -13.28 -21.35
C ASP A 200 -17.84 -12.73 -22.19
N LEU A 201 -17.69 -11.55 -22.79
CA LEU A 201 -18.73 -10.93 -23.63
C LEU A 201 -18.93 -11.67 -24.97
N GLN A 202 -20.08 -11.43 -25.59
CA GLN A 202 -20.37 -11.90 -26.94
C GLN A 202 -19.85 -10.90 -27.97
N PHE A 203 -19.04 -11.40 -28.91
CA PHE A 203 -18.29 -10.54 -29.83
C PHE A 203 -18.94 -10.33 -31.21
N GLY A 204 -20.21 -10.71 -31.37
CA GLY A 204 -20.96 -10.49 -32.60
C GLY A 204 -20.26 -11.07 -33.83
N ARG A 205 -19.98 -10.22 -34.84
CA ARG A 205 -19.31 -10.59 -36.09
C ARG A 205 -17.78 -10.52 -36.03
N VAL A 206 -17.18 -10.23 -34.88
CA VAL A 206 -15.73 -10.28 -34.75
C VAL A 206 -15.28 -11.73 -34.90
N SER A 207 -14.43 -11.99 -35.90
CA SER A 207 -13.92 -13.34 -36.15
C SER A 207 -13.01 -13.81 -35.01
N GLY A 208 -12.81 -15.13 -34.90
CA GLY A 208 -11.92 -15.71 -33.90
C GLY A 208 -10.50 -15.15 -34.01
N GLY A 209 -9.96 -15.07 -35.22
CA GLY A 209 -8.63 -14.52 -35.46
C GLY A 209 -8.50 -13.04 -35.08
N CYS A 210 -9.48 -12.20 -35.44
CA CYS A 210 -9.47 -10.79 -35.06
C CYS A 210 -9.60 -10.60 -33.55
N LYS A 211 -10.42 -11.42 -32.88
CA LYS A 211 -10.56 -11.43 -31.42
C LYS A 211 -9.22 -11.74 -30.75
N GLU A 212 -8.51 -12.78 -31.19
CA GLU A 212 -7.19 -13.14 -30.65
C GLU A 212 -6.16 -12.03 -30.82
N LEU A 213 -6.12 -11.37 -31.99
CA LEU A 213 -5.22 -10.23 -32.21
C LEU A 213 -5.52 -9.07 -31.26
N MET A 214 -6.79 -8.74 -31.06
CA MET A 214 -7.21 -7.69 -30.13
C MET A 214 -6.80 -8.03 -28.69
N PHE A 215 -7.05 -9.25 -28.24
CA PHE A 215 -6.65 -9.68 -26.90
C PHE A 215 -5.14 -9.70 -26.72
N LYS A 216 -4.37 -10.05 -27.77
CA LYS A 216 -2.92 -9.95 -27.71
C LYS A 216 -2.45 -8.51 -27.47
N ILE A 217 -3.10 -7.51 -28.07
CA ILE A 217 -2.79 -6.09 -27.83
C ILE A 217 -3.14 -5.70 -26.39
N ILE A 218 -4.30 -6.12 -25.89
CA ILE A 218 -4.76 -5.87 -24.51
C ILE A 218 -3.82 -6.52 -23.49
N GLU A 219 -3.39 -7.76 -23.75
CA GLU A 219 -2.52 -8.55 -22.87
C GLU A 219 -1.07 -8.08 -22.88
N GLN A 220 -0.60 -7.43 -23.95
CA GLN A 220 0.67 -6.68 -23.90
C GLN A 220 0.66 -5.61 -22.82
N GLY A 221 -0.53 -5.13 -22.41
CA GLY A 221 -0.72 -4.39 -21.18
C GLY A 221 -0.04 -3.03 -21.13
N ALA A 222 0.48 -2.51 -22.25
CA ALA A 222 1.24 -1.25 -22.26
C ALA A 222 0.47 -0.10 -21.60
N ALA A 223 -0.84 0.02 -21.89
CA ALA A 223 -1.70 1.00 -21.24
C ALA A 223 -1.92 0.69 -19.75
N PHE A 224 -2.14 -0.57 -19.38
CA PHE A 224 -2.43 -0.95 -17.99
C PHE A 224 -1.20 -0.82 -17.08
N ASN A 225 -0.04 -1.24 -17.56
CA ASN A 225 1.24 -1.15 -16.87
C ASN A 225 1.63 0.31 -16.59
N HIS A 226 1.26 1.25 -17.48
CA HIS A 226 1.49 2.67 -17.26
C HIS A 226 0.76 3.20 -16.01
N ALA A 227 -0.42 2.66 -15.71
CA ALA A 227 -1.17 3.05 -14.51
C ALA A 227 -0.46 2.58 -13.22
N GLU A 228 0.03 1.35 -13.22
CA GLU A 228 0.75 0.76 -12.08
C GLU A 228 2.08 1.47 -11.86
N GLN A 229 2.84 1.70 -12.93
CA GLN A 229 4.10 2.44 -12.88
C GLN A 229 3.90 3.85 -12.30
N PHE A 230 2.82 4.55 -12.68
CA PHE A 230 2.55 5.87 -12.13
C PHE A 230 2.33 5.85 -10.60
N VAL A 231 1.63 4.84 -10.09
CA VAL A 231 1.42 4.66 -8.65
C VAL A 231 2.73 4.33 -7.94
N GLU A 232 3.54 3.46 -8.53
CA GLU A 232 4.86 3.08 -8.00
C GLU A 232 5.80 4.28 -7.92
N GLU A 233 5.95 5.04 -9.00
CA GLU A 233 6.80 6.23 -9.02
C GLU A 233 6.34 7.29 -8.02
N ALA A 234 5.02 7.49 -7.88
CA ALA A 234 4.48 8.41 -6.88
C ALA A 234 4.76 7.92 -5.45
N CYS A 235 4.69 6.61 -5.24
CA CYS A 235 4.97 6.00 -3.97
C CYS A 235 6.45 6.12 -3.59
N ASP A 236 7.35 5.79 -4.52
CA ASP A 236 8.79 5.84 -4.32
C ASP A 236 9.25 7.28 -4.01
N ARG A 237 8.77 8.27 -4.77
CA ARG A 237 9.04 9.69 -4.50
C ARG A 237 8.56 10.13 -3.10
N LEU A 238 7.44 9.60 -2.63
CA LEU A 238 6.94 9.90 -1.29
C LEU A 238 7.75 9.20 -0.21
N ALA A 239 8.09 7.93 -0.44
CA ALA A 239 8.92 7.15 0.47
C ALA A 239 10.28 7.83 0.63
N GLU A 240 10.98 8.17 -0.45
CA GLU A 240 12.26 8.91 -0.38
C GLU A 240 12.16 10.22 0.40
N LYS A 241 11.05 10.96 0.22
CA LYS A 241 10.85 12.26 0.87
C LYS A 241 10.51 12.16 2.35
N LEU A 242 9.75 11.15 2.75
CA LEU A 242 9.13 11.04 4.08
C LEU A 242 9.79 9.99 4.97
N ILE A 243 10.40 8.98 4.34
CA ILE A 243 11.05 7.83 4.93
C ILE A 243 12.49 7.90 4.41
N SER A 244 13.25 8.88 4.89
CA SER A 244 14.67 8.93 4.57
C SER A 244 15.34 7.74 5.25
N ASP A 245 16.13 6.96 4.52
CA ASP A 245 17.05 6.00 5.11
C ASP A 245 18.00 6.74 6.05
N SER A 246 17.66 6.79 7.34
CA SER A 246 18.62 6.95 8.42
C SER A 246 19.36 5.63 8.58
N SER A 247 19.99 5.16 7.51
CA SER A 247 21.08 4.19 7.58
C SER A 247 22.32 4.95 8.07
N LEU A 248 22.43 5.08 9.39
CA LEU A 248 23.70 5.09 10.10
C LEU A 248 24.11 3.65 10.38
#